data_AF-A0A4U8SIB8-F1
#
_entry.id   AF-A0A4U8SIB8-F1
#
_cell.length_a   1.000
_cell.length_b   1.000
_cell.length_c   1.000
_cell.angle_alpha   90.00
_cell.angle_beta   90.00
_cell.angle_gamma   90.00
#
_symmetry.space_group_name_H-M   'P 1'
#
loop_
_entity.id
_entity.type
_entity.pdbx_description
1 polymer ?
#
loop_
_entity_poly.entity_id
_entity_poly.type
_entity_poly.pdbx_seq_one_letter_code
_entity_poly.pdbx_strand_id
1 'polypeptide(L)'
;MKKIFMLMGLLSNLCFGAMAHSQTWESGYTLFAFFQKYNIPTSVYYNLPPKDKELTSEIYAGVTYYTLLGKDDELLQALIPIGDGMQIHIFKREDSYTLDFTPMIYFEQEQTISLSIQKSPYQDLMEMTHDSGLVGEFLNAYKSSVNFRSMMKNDRLALIYERKYRLGKPLKNAAIKAAVVEINKKPHYIFRYNQGRYYNQDGKEIQGFLLQTPVAGARISSRFSLGRKHPILGTVRPHYAVDYAAPKGTPIVAAADGVVIFAGKRGGYGNLIEIRHEGNLKTLYAHMNSFASGMRVGKAVKRGQLIGRVGSTGLSTGPHLHFGLYRNNVPINPLSSVKAVSKELQGKDKETFIELTKQFMPYLQEALVQSVNTITPSTEPNLPDNTDSTGANSMKEAQDIKGIDIKDTQEAQSAAPQATL
;
A
#
# COMPACT_ATOMS: atom_id res chain seq x y z
N MET A 1 -14.04 75.52 21.63
CA MET A 1 -14.46 74.35 20.82
C MET A 1 -13.29 73.86 19.98
N LYS A 2 -12.63 72.77 20.38
CA LYS A 2 -11.73 71.98 19.53
C LYS A 2 -12.04 70.51 19.81
N LYS A 3 -12.58 69.81 18.82
CA LYS A 3 -12.88 68.38 18.88
C LYS A 3 -11.58 67.61 18.68
N ILE A 4 -11.21 66.76 19.63
CA ILE A 4 -10.16 65.74 19.44
C ILE A 4 -10.91 64.45 19.09
N PHE A 5 -10.83 64.05 17.82
CA PHE A 5 -11.23 62.73 17.36
C PHE A 5 -10.04 61.79 17.62
N MET A 6 -10.17 60.89 18.59
CA MET A 6 -9.20 59.81 18.79
C MET A 6 -9.67 58.62 17.95
N LEU A 7 -9.03 58.44 16.79
CA LEU A 7 -9.28 57.33 15.87
C LEU A 7 -8.69 56.05 16.49
N MET A 8 -9.55 55.17 17.00
CA MET A 8 -9.16 53.87 17.52
C MET A 8 -8.93 52.93 16.32
N GLY A 9 -7.68 52.83 15.87
CA GLY A 9 -7.29 51.89 14.83
C GLY A 9 -7.34 50.46 15.35
N LEU A 10 -8.35 49.69 14.97
CA LEU A 10 -8.30 48.23 15.06
C LEU A 10 -7.24 47.73 14.08
N LEU A 11 -6.05 47.38 14.58
CA LEU A 11 -5.16 46.47 13.86
C LEU A 11 -5.79 45.08 13.89
N SER A 12 -6.51 44.72 12.83
CA SER A 12 -6.82 43.33 12.53
C SER A 12 -5.51 42.64 12.13
N ASN A 13 -4.81 42.05 13.10
CA ASN A 13 -3.82 41.03 12.79
C ASN A 13 -4.57 39.85 12.17
N LEU A 14 -4.59 39.79 10.84
CA LEU A 14 -4.96 38.59 10.12
C LEU A 14 -3.86 37.56 10.42
N CYS A 15 -4.08 36.70 11.41
CA CYS A 15 -3.28 35.50 11.58
C CYS A 15 -3.47 34.65 10.32
N PHE A 16 -2.50 34.70 9.41
CA PHE A 16 -2.49 33.83 8.24
C PHE A 16 -2.14 32.42 8.69
N GLY A 17 -3.14 31.54 8.75
CA GLY A 17 -2.95 30.13 9.03
C GLY A 17 -2.59 29.38 7.75
N ALA A 18 -1.54 28.58 7.78
CA ALA A 18 -1.31 27.59 6.73
C ALA A 18 -2.44 26.53 6.79
N MET A 19 -3.01 26.18 5.65
CA MET A 19 -4.14 25.25 5.58
C MET A 19 -3.70 23.88 5.06
N ALA A 20 -3.95 22.84 5.85
CA ALA A 20 -3.71 21.46 5.47
C ALA A 20 -4.91 20.91 4.68
N HIS A 21 -4.63 20.33 3.52
CA HIS A 21 -5.61 19.71 2.65
C HIS A 21 -5.27 18.24 2.44
N SER A 22 -6.29 17.38 2.37
CA SER A 22 -6.14 15.99 1.92
C SER A 22 -6.88 15.79 0.60
N GLN A 23 -6.22 15.20 -0.39
CA GLN A 23 -6.77 14.98 -1.72
C GLN A 23 -6.50 13.54 -2.18
N THR A 24 -7.25 13.06 -3.16
CA THR A 24 -7.01 11.76 -3.78
C THR A 24 -6.22 11.94 -5.08
N TRP A 25 -5.19 11.13 -5.27
CA TRP A 25 -4.43 11.09 -6.52
C TRP A 25 -5.27 10.42 -7.61
N GLU A 26 -5.75 11.21 -8.57
CA GLU A 26 -6.65 10.71 -9.60
C GLU A 26 -5.95 9.82 -10.64
N SER A 27 -6.75 9.01 -11.35
CA SER A 27 -6.24 8.19 -12.44
C SER A 27 -5.66 9.07 -13.55
N GLY A 28 -4.41 8.81 -13.94
CA GLY A 28 -3.71 9.59 -14.96
C GLY A 28 -3.03 10.86 -14.45
N TYR A 29 -3.25 11.26 -13.19
CA TYR A 29 -2.52 12.37 -12.58
C TYR A 29 -1.04 12.01 -12.41
N THR A 30 -0.13 12.93 -12.73
CA THR A 30 1.32 12.68 -12.75
C THR A 30 2.05 13.62 -11.81
N LEU A 31 3.26 13.25 -11.38
CA LEU A 31 4.11 14.13 -10.56
C LEU A 31 4.40 15.46 -11.28
N PHE A 32 4.54 15.45 -12.61
CA PHE A 32 4.74 16.68 -13.38
C PHE A 32 3.47 17.54 -13.47
N ALA A 33 2.29 16.93 -13.55
CA ALA A 33 1.03 17.68 -13.44
C ALA A 33 0.89 18.30 -12.04
N PHE A 34 1.34 17.60 -10.99
CA PHE A 34 1.45 18.14 -9.64
C PHE A 34 2.43 19.32 -9.56
N PHE A 35 3.60 19.21 -10.19
CA PHE A 35 4.57 20.30 -10.25
C PHE A 35 4.00 21.52 -10.97
N GLN A 36 3.33 21.31 -12.10
CA GLN A 36 2.68 22.38 -12.86
C GLN A 36 1.59 23.08 -12.03
N LYS A 37 0.75 22.31 -11.32
CA LYS A 37 -0.32 22.85 -10.47
C LYS A 37 0.19 23.81 -9.39
N TYR A 38 1.35 23.49 -8.81
CA TYR A 38 1.93 24.24 -7.70
C TYR A 38 3.17 25.05 -8.08
N ASN A 39 3.39 25.30 -9.38
CA ASN A 39 4.53 26.06 -9.91
C ASN A 39 5.92 25.58 -9.42
N ILE A 40 6.07 24.26 -9.24
CA ILE A 40 7.33 23.65 -8.78
C ILE A 40 8.27 23.46 -9.99
N PRO A 41 9.52 23.94 -9.94
CA PRO A 41 10.48 23.74 -11.02
C PRO A 41 10.75 22.26 -11.30
N THR A 42 10.79 21.86 -12.57
CA THR A 42 11.08 20.47 -12.95
C THR A 42 12.49 20.01 -12.57
N SER A 43 13.41 20.94 -12.31
CA SER A 43 14.75 20.64 -11.77
C SER A 43 14.69 19.85 -10.47
N VAL A 44 13.64 20.04 -9.66
CA VAL A 44 13.38 19.26 -8.43
C VAL A 44 13.34 17.75 -8.74
N TYR A 45 12.77 17.35 -9.88
CA TYR A 45 12.79 15.96 -10.33
C TYR A 45 14.09 15.61 -11.04
N TYR A 46 14.57 16.45 -11.96
CA TYR A 46 15.72 16.12 -12.80
C TYR A 46 17.05 16.04 -12.03
N ASN A 47 17.15 16.68 -10.87
CA ASN A 47 18.32 16.61 -9.98
C ASN A 47 18.33 15.35 -9.10
N LEU A 48 17.23 14.57 -9.06
CA LEU A 48 17.19 13.33 -8.28
C LEU A 48 18.13 12.26 -8.85
N PRO A 49 18.71 11.41 -7.98
CA PRO A 49 19.38 10.19 -8.41
C PRO A 49 18.49 9.29 -9.27
N PRO A 50 19.04 8.48 -10.20
CA PRO A 50 18.23 7.63 -11.09
C PRO A 50 17.23 6.71 -10.35
N LYS A 51 17.64 6.08 -9.25
CA LYS A 51 16.77 5.22 -8.43
C LYS A 51 15.59 5.98 -7.81
N ASP A 52 15.85 7.19 -7.34
CA ASP A 52 14.83 8.05 -6.71
C ASP A 52 13.79 8.51 -7.73
N LYS A 53 14.22 8.83 -8.95
CA LYS A 53 13.29 9.15 -10.03
C LYS A 53 12.42 7.95 -10.44
N GLU A 54 12.93 6.72 -10.37
CA GLU A 54 12.12 5.52 -10.57
C GLU A 54 11.05 5.39 -9.49
N LEU A 55 11.42 5.58 -8.22
CA LEU A 55 10.47 5.57 -7.09
C LEU A 55 9.35 6.60 -7.22
N THR A 56 9.57 7.75 -7.87
CA THR A 56 8.47 8.69 -8.15
C THR A 56 7.38 8.12 -9.06
N SER A 57 7.65 7.03 -9.77
CA SER A 57 6.70 6.36 -10.66
C SER A 57 5.81 5.34 -9.93
N GLU A 58 6.02 5.17 -8.62
CA GLU A 58 5.24 4.30 -7.72
C GLU A 58 4.01 5.00 -7.10
N ILE A 59 3.78 6.28 -7.43
CA ILE A 59 2.54 6.95 -7.03
C ILE A 59 1.38 6.28 -7.77
N TYR A 60 0.43 5.74 -7.02
CA TYR A 60 -0.70 4.99 -7.57
C TYR A 60 -2.01 5.76 -7.44
N ALA A 61 -2.90 5.58 -8.41
CA ALA A 61 -4.21 6.19 -8.39
C ALA A 61 -5.04 5.71 -7.19
N GLY A 62 -5.79 6.64 -6.58
CA GLY A 62 -6.61 6.38 -5.40
C GLY A 62 -5.89 6.55 -4.06
N VAL A 63 -4.58 6.85 -4.07
CA VAL A 63 -3.84 7.18 -2.84
C VAL A 63 -4.26 8.56 -2.32
N THR A 64 -4.42 8.70 -1.01
CA THR A 64 -4.63 10.00 -0.39
C THR A 64 -3.28 10.67 -0.15
N TYR A 65 -3.11 11.88 -0.66
CA TYR A 65 -1.94 12.73 -0.39
C TYR A 65 -2.36 13.99 0.35
N TYR A 66 -1.38 14.64 0.98
CA TYR A 66 -1.61 15.81 1.83
C TYR A 66 -0.78 16.99 1.33
N THR A 67 -1.34 18.19 1.37
CA THR A 67 -0.63 19.43 1.05
C THR A 67 -0.84 20.45 2.17
N LEU A 68 0.20 21.19 2.50
CA LEU A 68 0.14 22.39 3.32
C LEU A 68 0.29 23.59 2.39
N LEU A 69 -0.74 24.43 2.36
CA LEU A 69 -0.76 25.62 1.51
C LEU A 69 -0.60 26.87 2.38
N GLY A 70 0.23 27.79 1.91
CA GLY A 70 0.45 29.11 2.48
C GLY A 70 -0.47 30.15 1.86
N LYS A 71 -0.01 31.40 1.81
CA LYS A 71 -0.72 32.49 1.17
C LYS A 71 -0.81 32.27 -0.35
N ASP A 72 -1.89 32.71 -0.97
CA ASP A 72 -2.11 32.66 -2.42
C ASP A 72 -1.98 31.24 -3.02
N ASP A 73 -2.40 30.22 -2.25
CA ASP A 73 -2.31 28.80 -2.57
C ASP A 73 -0.89 28.28 -2.86
N GLU A 74 0.14 28.98 -2.38
CA GLU A 74 1.52 28.52 -2.49
C GLU A 74 1.73 27.21 -1.73
N LEU A 75 2.32 26.21 -2.39
CA LEU A 75 2.64 24.95 -1.74
C LEU A 75 3.82 25.13 -0.78
N LEU A 76 3.60 24.93 0.51
CA LEU A 76 4.66 24.88 1.52
C LEU A 76 5.19 23.45 1.67
N GLN A 77 4.30 22.46 1.65
CA GLN A 77 4.67 21.06 1.80
C GLN A 77 3.66 20.13 1.11
N ALA A 78 4.12 18.99 0.60
CA ALA A 78 3.31 17.86 0.17
C ALA A 78 3.85 16.54 0.70
N LEU A 79 2.95 15.64 1.07
CA LEU A 79 3.23 14.28 1.51
C LEU A 79 2.43 13.31 0.64
N ILE A 80 3.11 12.61 -0.27
CA ILE A 80 2.49 11.74 -1.29
C ILE A 80 2.96 10.30 -1.06
N PRO A 81 2.10 9.40 -0.53
CA PRO A 81 2.52 8.03 -0.24
C PRO A 81 2.93 7.25 -1.50
N ILE A 82 3.96 6.41 -1.35
CA ILE A 82 4.43 5.46 -2.38
C ILE A 82 4.70 4.10 -1.75
N GLY A 83 4.26 3.03 -2.41
CA GLY A 83 4.50 1.66 -1.96
C GLY A 83 4.05 1.37 -0.52
N ASP A 84 4.88 0.64 0.23
CA ASP A 84 4.62 0.24 1.62
C ASP A 84 5.43 1.07 2.61
N GLY A 85 4.77 2.00 3.30
CA GLY A 85 5.35 2.75 4.42
C GLY A 85 6.32 3.87 4.05
N MET A 86 6.43 4.24 2.77
CA MET A 86 7.22 5.38 2.31
C MET A 86 6.32 6.46 1.70
N GLN A 87 6.83 7.69 1.64
CA GLN A 87 6.17 8.80 0.96
C GLN A 87 7.21 9.72 0.32
N ILE A 88 6.81 10.37 -0.76
CA ILE A 88 7.49 11.54 -1.30
C ILE A 88 7.13 12.72 -0.39
N HIS A 89 8.14 13.43 0.08
CA HIS A 89 8.01 14.68 0.81
C HIS A 89 8.58 15.81 -0.04
N ILE A 90 7.69 16.66 -0.54
CA ILE A 90 8.08 17.88 -1.25
C ILE A 90 7.90 19.03 -0.27
N PHE A 91 8.89 19.89 -0.11
CA PHE A 91 8.77 21.05 0.78
C PHE A 91 9.55 22.23 0.26
N LYS A 92 9.04 23.43 0.55
CA LYS A 92 9.70 24.69 0.24
C LYS A 92 10.71 25.01 1.35
N ARG A 93 11.94 25.31 0.96
CA ARG A 93 13.00 25.83 1.83
C ARG A 93 13.53 27.11 1.20
N GLU A 94 13.34 28.22 1.92
CA GLU A 94 13.58 29.57 1.39
C GLU A 94 12.77 29.76 0.09
N ASP A 95 13.43 30.02 -1.04
CA ASP A 95 12.80 30.19 -2.35
C ASP A 95 12.96 28.98 -3.28
N SER A 96 13.33 27.82 -2.74
CA SER A 96 13.54 26.59 -3.51
C SER A 96 12.69 25.43 -3.00
N TYR A 97 12.32 24.52 -3.89
CA TYR A 97 11.67 23.26 -3.53
C TYR A 97 12.69 22.14 -3.43
N THR A 98 12.52 21.29 -2.42
CA THR A 98 13.25 20.03 -2.25
C THR A 98 12.26 18.86 -2.31
N LEU A 99 12.70 17.74 -2.86
CA LEU A 99 11.98 16.46 -2.85
C LEU A 99 12.84 15.41 -2.16
N ASP A 100 12.29 14.74 -1.15
CA ASP A 100 12.92 13.60 -0.48
C ASP A 100 11.91 12.45 -0.29
N PHE A 101 12.41 11.30 0.16
CA PHE A 101 11.63 10.11 0.47
C PHE A 101 11.73 9.82 1.95
N THR A 102 10.63 10.04 2.67
CA THR A 102 10.57 9.84 4.12
C THR A 102 9.69 8.63 4.47
N PRO A 103 9.92 7.98 5.62
CA PRO A 103 8.97 7.03 6.16
C PRO A 103 7.61 7.71 6.39
N MET A 104 6.54 6.98 6.08
CA MET A 104 5.20 7.41 6.43
C MET A 104 4.92 7.05 7.89
N ILE A 105 4.61 8.05 8.72
CA ILE A 105 4.15 7.81 10.09
C ILE A 105 2.70 7.32 10.03
N TYR A 106 2.47 6.14 10.59
CA TYR A 106 1.17 5.52 10.76
C TYR A 106 1.17 4.69 12.04
N PHE A 107 0.00 4.33 12.54
CA PHE A 107 -0.15 3.26 13.54
C PHE A 107 -0.87 2.08 12.92
N GLU A 108 -0.59 0.88 13.42
CA GLU A 108 -1.29 -0.34 13.03
C GLU A 108 -2.31 -0.68 14.10
N GLN A 109 -3.47 -1.18 13.68
CA GLN A 109 -4.47 -1.70 14.58
C GLN A 109 -4.97 -3.02 14.04
N GLU A 110 -4.96 -4.04 14.89
CA GLU A 110 -5.58 -5.31 14.59
C GLU A 110 -7.09 -5.19 14.82
N GLN A 111 -7.87 -5.80 13.94
CA GLN A 111 -9.32 -5.77 13.97
C GLN A 111 -9.85 -7.17 13.69
N THR A 112 -10.88 -7.55 14.43
CA THR A 112 -11.59 -8.81 14.27
C THR A 112 -12.97 -8.52 13.72
N ILE A 113 -13.32 -9.15 12.60
CA ILE A 113 -14.69 -9.23 12.09
C ILE A 113 -15.34 -10.51 12.61
N SER A 114 -16.53 -10.39 13.18
CA SER A 114 -17.50 -11.48 13.31
C SER A 114 -18.68 -11.20 12.39
N LEU A 115 -19.07 -12.17 11.57
CA LEU A 115 -20.15 -12.00 10.60
C LEU A 115 -21.00 -13.26 10.45
N SER A 116 -22.31 -13.09 10.54
CA SER A 116 -23.35 -14.04 10.13
C SER A 116 -23.90 -13.62 8.77
N ILE A 117 -23.83 -14.52 7.78
CA ILE A 117 -24.22 -14.23 6.40
C ILE A 117 -25.71 -13.96 6.29
N GLN A 118 -26.06 -12.85 5.67
CA GLN A 118 -27.42 -12.45 5.35
C GLN A 118 -27.69 -12.47 3.85
N LYS A 119 -26.72 -12.02 3.05
CA LYS A 119 -26.84 -11.96 1.59
C LYS A 119 -25.79 -12.84 0.92
N SER A 120 -24.54 -12.42 1.00
CA SER A 120 -23.39 -13.14 0.48
C SER A 120 -22.12 -12.63 1.16
N PRO A 121 -21.06 -13.45 1.25
CA PRO A 121 -19.79 -13.03 1.85
C PRO A 121 -19.24 -11.73 1.26
N TYR A 122 -19.36 -11.53 -0.06
CA TYR A 122 -18.92 -10.28 -0.70
C TYR A 122 -19.75 -9.08 -0.22
N GLN A 123 -21.09 -9.17 -0.33
CA GLN A 123 -21.97 -8.03 -0.03
C GLN A 123 -21.93 -7.67 1.45
N ASP A 124 -22.02 -8.66 2.33
CA ASP A 124 -22.06 -8.42 3.78
C ASP A 124 -20.74 -7.84 4.29
N LEU A 125 -19.59 -8.36 3.82
CA LEU A 125 -18.28 -7.76 4.14
C LEU A 125 -18.11 -6.37 3.53
N MET A 126 -18.61 -6.13 2.31
CA MET A 126 -18.48 -4.83 1.65
C MET A 126 -19.32 -3.76 2.35
N GLU A 127 -20.54 -4.10 2.76
CA GLU A 127 -21.42 -3.23 3.55
C GLU A 127 -20.84 -2.93 4.92
N MET A 128 -20.23 -3.93 5.56
CA MET A 128 -19.66 -3.79 6.91
C MET A 128 -18.32 -3.03 6.94
N THR A 129 -17.45 -3.25 5.95
CA THR A 129 -16.07 -2.76 6.00
C THR A 129 -15.80 -1.56 5.11
N HIS A 130 -16.64 -1.33 4.09
CA HIS A 130 -16.40 -0.38 3.01
C HIS A 130 -15.00 -0.52 2.35
N ASP A 131 -14.40 -1.71 2.42
CA ASP A 131 -13.05 -1.99 1.93
C ASP A 131 -13.04 -3.13 0.90
N SER A 132 -13.12 -2.75 -0.38
CA SER A 132 -13.06 -3.71 -1.49
C SER A 132 -11.74 -4.49 -1.56
N GLY A 133 -10.64 -3.92 -1.04
CA GLY A 133 -9.33 -4.57 -1.02
C GLY A 133 -9.32 -5.73 -0.03
N LEU A 134 -9.80 -5.48 1.18
CA LEU A 134 -9.98 -6.49 2.22
C LEU A 134 -10.94 -7.61 1.78
N VAL A 135 -12.11 -7.25 1.25
CA VAL A 135 -13.12 -8.23 0.78
C VAL A 135 -12.54 -9.07 -0.36
N GLY A 136 -11.86 -8.45 -1.32
CA GLY A 136 -11.24 -9.14 -2.44
C GLY A 136 -10.12 -10.09 -2.01
N GLU A 137 -9.29 -9.68 -1.05
CA GLU A 137 -8.24 -10.53 -0.48
C GLU A 137 -8.85 -11.74 0.25
N PHE A 138 -9.86 -11.51 1.08
CA PHE A 138 -10.56 -12.56 1.82
C PHE A 138 -11.12 -13.64 0.90
N LEU A 139 -11.94 -13.26 -0.08
CA LEU A 139 -12.56 -14.22 -1.00
C LEU A 139 -11.52 -14.97 -1.81
N ASN A 140 -10.44 -14.28 -2.20
CA ASN A 140 -9.38 -14.90 -2.97
C ASN A 140 -8.52 -15.87 -2.15
N ALA A 141 -8.29 -15.58 -0.87
CA ALA A 141 -7.54 -16.47 0.02
C ALA A 141 -8.22 -17.84 0.18
N TYR A 142 -9.54 -17.90 -0.01
CA TYR A 142 -10.36 -19.12 0.04
C TYR A 142 -10.70 -19.73 -1.33
N LYS A 143 -10.32 -19.09 -2.44
CA LYS A 143 -10.80 -19.42 -3.79
C LYS A 143 -10.67 -20.89 -4.19
N SER A 144 -9.60 -21.56 -3.73
CA SER A 144 -9.28 -22.96 -4.06
C SER A 144 -9.73 -23.96 -2.99
N SER A 145 -10.12 -23.50 -1.79
CA SER A 145 -10.47 -24.36 -0.66
C SER A 145 -11.97 -24.35 -0.33
N VAL A 146 -12.65 -23.25 -0.62
CA VAL A 146 -14.05 -23.04 -0.24
C VAL A 146 -14.86 -22.55 -1.45
N ASN A 147 -16.02 -23.16 -1.66
CA ASN A 147 -17.00 -22.69 -2.62
C ASN A 147 -18.01 -21.76 -1.92
N PHE A 148 -17.81 -20.45 -1.98
CA PHE A 148 -18.73 -19.50 -1.33
C PHE A 148 -20.18 -19.55 -1.85
N ARG A 149 -20.44 -20.16 -3.01
CA ARG A 149 -21.82 -20.35 -3.50
C ARG A 149 -22.62 -21.33 -2.66
N SER A 150 -21.95 -22.22 -1.91
CA SER A 150 -22.63 -23.14 -0.99
C SER A 150 -22.87 -22.53 0.39
N MET A 151 -22.40 -21.30 0.64
CA MET A 151 -22.60 -20.63 1.90
C MET A 151 -24.03 -20.09 1.97
N MET A 152 -24.74 -20.43 3.04
CA MET A 152 -26.15 -20.12 3.24
C MET A 152 -26.34 -18.99 4.25
N LYS A 153 -27.57 -18.48 4.34
CA LYS A 153 -27.96 -17.55 5.40
C LYS A 153 -27.67 -18.18 6.77
N ASN A 154 -27.08 -17.40 7.67
CA ASN A 154 -26.62 -17.78 9.00
C ASN A 154 -25.37 -18.67 9.06
N ASP A 155 -24.79 -19.08 7.92
CA ASP A 155 -23.38 -19.52 7.93
C ASP A 155 -22.52 -18.35 8.40
N ARG A 156 -21.37 -18.68 9.00
CA ARG A 156 -20.60 -17.72 9.77
C ARG A 156 -19.19 -17.57 9.22
N LEU A 157 -18.63 -16.39 9.36
CA LEU A 157 -17.21 -16.17 9.13
C LEU A 157 -16.64 -15.24 10.18
N ALA A 158 -15.34 -15.39 10.41
CA ALA A 158 -14.55 -14.44 11.17
C ALA A 158 -13.21 -14.22 10.48
N LEU A 159 -12.67 -13.00 10.59
CA LEU A 159 -11.32 -12.71 10.16
C LEU A 159 -10.64 -11.71 11.08
N ILE A 160 -9.36 -11.95 11.31
CA ILE A 160 -8.45 -11.06 12.03
C ILE A 160 -7.55 -10.43 10.98
N TYR A 161 -7.56 -9.10 10.92
CA TYR A 161 -6.76 -8.34 9.96
C TYR A 161 -6.10 -7.15 10.63
N GLU A 162 -4.99 -6.74 10.06
CA GLU A 162 -4.27 -5.54 10.48
C GLU A 162 -4.51 -4.41 9.50
N ARG A 163 -4.73 -3.22 10.03
CA ARG A 163 -4.97 -2.03 9.24
C ARG A 163 -4.09 -0.89 9.71
N LYS A 164 -3.45 -0.23 8.75
CA LYS A 164 -2.64 0.97 8.98
C LYS A 164 -3.55 2.19 8.99
N TYR A 165 -3.30 3.12 9.90
CA TYR A 165 -4.02 4.37 10.05
C TYR A 165 -3.07 5.55 10.03
N ARG A 166 -3.46 6.60 9.32
CA ARG A 166 -2.71 7.85 9.23
C ARG A 166 -3.65 9.02 9.46
N LEU A 167 -3.33 9.86 10.46
CA LEU A 167 -4.15 11.01 10.84
C LEU A 167 -5.62 10.62 11.08
N GLY A 168 -5.82 9.51 11.81
CA GLY A 168 -7.14 8.94 12.09
C GLY A 168 -7.86 8.28 10.91
N LYS A 169 -7.29 8.31 9.69
CA LYS A 169 -7.90 7.71 8.50
C LYS A 169 -7.30 6.33 8.18
N PRO A 170 -8.11 5.32 7.86
CA PRO A 170 -7.61 4.01 7.47
C PRO A 170 -6.94 4.06 6.09
N LEU A 171 -5.82 3.35 5.95
CA LEU A 171 -5.19 3.08 4.66
C LEU A 171 -5.85 1.84 4.02
N LYS A 172 -5.94 1.84 2.68
CA LYS A 172 -6.66 0.82 1.88
C LYS A 172 -5.92 -0.52 1.73
N ASN A 173 -4.91 -0.77 2.55
CA ASN A 173 -4.02 -1.93 2.48
C ASN A 173 -4.14 -2.83 3.71
N ALA A 174 -5.38 -3.09 4.14
CA ALA A 174 -5.65 -4.06 5.20
C ALA A 174 -5.05 -5.43 4.86
N ALA A 175 -4.57 -6.12 5.89
CA ALA A 175 -3.77 -7.32 5.78
C ALA A 175 -4.39 -8.42 6.65
N ILE A 176 -5.02 -9.43 6.03
CA ILE A 176 -5.63 -10.55 6.78
C ILE A 176 -4.52 -11.38 7.42
N LYS A 177 -4.57 -11.58 8.73
CA LYS A 177 -3.64 -12.43 9.49
C LYS A 177 -4.16 -13.86 9.60
N ALA A 178 -5.44 -14.00 9.92
CA ALA A 178 -6.11 -15.29 10.03
C ALA A 178 -7.60 -15.14 9.73
N ALA A 179 -8.24 -16.20 9.26
CA ALA A 179 -9.68 -16.21 9.05
C ALA A 179 -10.25 -17.61 9.20
N VAL A 180 -11.56 -17.67 9.43
CA VAL A 180 -12.36 -18.89 9.40
C VAL A 180 -13.66 -18.64 8.67
N VAL A 181 -14.08 -19.60 7.85
CA VAL A 181 -15.43 -19.67 7.29
C VAL A 181 -16.06 -20.97 7.74
N GLU A 182 -17.24 -20.90 8.33
CA GLU A 182 -18.05 -22.05 8.69
C GLU A 182 -19.15 -22.24 7.65
N ILE A 183 -19.10 -23.38 6.94
CA ILE A 183 -20.13 -23.77 5.98
C ILE A 183 -20.71 -25.09 6.47
N ASN A 184 -22.03 -25.14 6.66
CA ASN A 184 -22.71 -26.35 7.17
C ASN A 184 -22.06 -26.86 8.48
N LYS A 185 -21.72 -25.95 9.40
CA LYS A 185 -21.04 -26.25 10.69
C LYS A 185 -19.64 -26.86 10.56
N LYS A 186 -19.02 -26.78 9.37
CA LYS A 186 -17.63 -27.20 9.16
C LYS A 186 -16.74 -25.98 9.04
N PRO A 187 -15.79 -25.77 9.97
CA PRO A 187 -14.89 -24.63 9.91
C PRO A 187 -13.75 -24.89 8.93
N HIS A 188 -13.46 -23.88 8.12
CA HIS A 188 -12.34 -23.85 7.20
C HIS A 188 -11.43 -22.70 7.60
N TYR A 189 -10.28 -23.01 8.21
CA TYR A 189 -9.33 -22.00 8.66
C TYR A 189 -8.28 -21.69 7.60
N ILE A 190 -7.86 -20.42 7.56
CA ILE A 190 -6.67 -19.97 6.85
C ILE A 190 -5.82 -19.06 7.73
N PHE A 191 -4.51 -19.13 7.54
CA PHE A 191 -3.52 -18.33 8.25
C PHE A 191 -2.51 -17.77 7.26
N ARG A 192 -2.17 -16.48 7.43
CA ARG A 192 -1.16 -15.81 6.61
C ARG A 192 0.22 -16.09 7.17
N TYR A 193 1.11 -16.63 6.33
CA TYR A 193 2.48 -16.98 6.70
C TYR A 193 3.45 -16.78 5.53
N ASN A 194 4.76 -16.78 5.79
CA ASN A 194 5.85 -16.75 4.81
C ASN A 194 5.63 -15.79 3.61
N GLN A 195 5.89 -14.49 3.82
CA GLN A 195 5.77 -13.46 2.79
C GLN A 195 4.32 -13.25 2.29
N GLY A 196 3.37 -13.55 3.17
CA GLY A 196 1.95 -13.22 3.01
C GLY A 196 1.13 -14.27 2.27
N ARG A 197 1.59 -15.52 2.16
CA ARG A 197 0.83 -16.62 1.55
C ARG A 197 -0.15 -17.21 2.56
N TYR A 198 -1.21 -17.85 2.07
CA TYR A 198 -2.25 -18.42 2.94
C TYR A 198 -2.17 -19.93 2.99
N TYR A 199 -2.21 -20.47 4.21
CA TYR A 199 -2.14 -21.89 4.53
C TYR A 199 -3.32 -22.30 5.39
N ASN A 200 -3.78 -23.55 5.26
CA ASN A 200 -4.76 -24.12 6.19
C ASN A 200 -4.11 -24.46 7.54
N GLN A 201 -4.90 -24.93 8.51
CA GLN A 201 -4.41 -25.31 9.83
C GLN A 201 -3.28 -26.38 9.84
N ASP A 202 -3.16 -27.18 8.78
CA ASP A 202 -2.16 -28.25 8.67
C ASP A 202 -0.83 -27.76 8.05
N GLY A 203 -0.77 -26.50 7.62
CA GLY A 203 0.37 -25.93 6.91
C GLY A 203 0.36 -26.22 5.41
N LYS A 204 -0.78 -26.64 4.85
CA LYS A 204 -0.98 -26.77 3.41
C LYS A 204 -1.41 -25.44 2.81
N GLU A 205 -0.65 -24.98 1.84
CA GLU A 205 -0.92 -23.76 1.12
C GLU A 205 -2.24 -23.86 0.35
N ILE A 206 -3.12 -22.90 0.60
CA ILE A 206 -4.40 -22.75 -0.08
C ILE A 206 -4.24 -21.86 -1.32
N GLN A 207 -3.54 -20.73 -1.16
CA GLN A 207 -3.38 -19.75 -2.23
C GLN A 207 -1.95 -19.71 -2.76
N GLY A 208 -1.67 -20.52 -3.78
CA GLY A 208 -0.44 -20.44 -4.58
C GLY A 208 -0.65 -19.71 -5.90
N PHE A 209 0.01 -18.57 -6.07
CA PHE A 209 0.15 -17.91 -7.37
C PHE A 209 1.57 -18.19 -7.89
N LEU A 210 1.66 -19.05 -8.91
CA LEU A 210 2.95 -19.43 -9.49
C LEU A 210 3.26 -18.58 -10.71
N LEU A 211 4.29 -17.76 -10.57
CA LEU A 211 4.87 -16.96 -11.62
C LEU A 211 5.89 -17.76 -12.41
N GLN A 212 5.77 -17.70 -13.74
CA GLN A 212 6.88 -18.04 -14.62
C GLN A 212 7.91 -16.91 -14.61
N THR A 213 9.20 -17.26 -14.65
CA THR A 213 10.25 -16.24 -14.84
C THR A 213 10.02 -15.51 -16.17
N PRO A 214 9.89 -14.17 -16.16
CA PRO A 214 9.44 -13.41 -17.34
C PRO A 214 10.51 -13.24 -18.43
N VAL A 215 11.78 -13.50 -18.10
CA VAL A 215 12.92 -13.45 -19.03
C VAL A 215 13.77 -14.69 -18.84
N ALA A 216 13.78 -15.57 -19.83
CA ALA A 216 14.53 -16.83 -19.76
C ALA A 216 16.04 -16.57 -19.72
N GLY A 217 16.75 -17.28 -18.83
CA GLY A 217 18.22 -17.22 -18.73
C GLY A 217 18.81 -15.91 -18.19
N ALA A 218 17.98 -14.94 -17.79
CA ALA A 218 18.46 -13.66 -17.27
C ALA A 218 19.03 -13.79 -15.86
N ARG A 219 20.12 -13.08 -15.58
CA ARG A 219 20.70 -12.97 -14.25
C ARG A 219 19.97 -11.89 -13.45
N ILE A 220 19.69 -12.17 -12.17
CA ILE A 220 19.17 -11.14 -11.25
C ILE A 220 20.31 -10.16 -10.92
N SER A 221 20.16 -8.90 -11.33
CA SER A 221 21.11 -7.82 -11.01
C SER A 221 20.77 -7.08 -9.73
N SER A 222 19.48 -6.98 -9.41
CA SER A 222 18.99 -6.36 -8.18
C SER A 222 17.79 -7.14 -7.66
N ARG A 223 17.71 -7.31 -6.34
CA ARG A 223 16.63 -8.03 -5.67
C ARG A 223 15.61 -7.05 -5.10
N PHE A 224 14.41 -7.55 -4.86
CA PHE A 224 13.38 -6.85 -4.10
C PHE A 224 13.89 -6.51 -2.70
N SER A 225 13.61 -5.30 -2.26
CA SER A 225 13.89 -4.84 -0.91
C SER A 225 12.85 -3.79 -0.50
N LEU A 226 12.27 -3.94 0.69
CA LEU A 226 11.46 -2.88 1.30
C LEU A 226 12.33 -1.73 1.84
N GLY A 227 13.65 -1.84 1.74
CA GLY A 227 14.55 -0.77 2.13
C GLY A 227 14.64 -0.53 3.64
N ARG A 228 14.60 -1.57 4.48
CA ARG A 228 14.95 -1.44 5.91
C ARG A 228 16.49 -1.38 6.05
N LYS A 229 17.12 -0.50 6.85
CA LYS A 229 16.63 0.45 7.88
C LYS A 229 17.75 1.48 8.20
N HIS A 230 17.44 2.64 8.77
CA HIS A 230 18.24 3.12 9.92
C HIS A 230 17.49 4.07 10.88
N PRO A 231 17.58 3.87 12.21
CA PRO A 231 16.93 4.66 13.27
C PRO A 231 17.56 6.03 13.63
N ILE A 232 18.56 6.53 12.87
CA ILE A 232 19.29 7.76 13.25
C ILE A 232 19.62 8.65 12.03
N LEU A 233 20.11 8.10 10.92
CA LEU A 233 20.48 8.88 9.72
C LEU A 233 20.15 8.11 8.44
N GLY A 234 19.18 8.58 7.69
CA GLY A 234 18.83 8.01 6.39
C GLY A 234 20.02 7.83 5.42
N THR A 235 19.98 6.89 4.50
CA THR A 235 18.80 6.48 3.75
C THR A 235 19.01 5.08 3.17
N VAL A 236 17.98 4.24 3.27
CA VAL A 236 17.87 3.01 2.47
C VAL A 236 16.65 3.21 1.57
N ARG A 237 16.86 3.15 0.24
CA ARG A 237 15.78 3.28 -0.72
C ARG A 237 15.16 1.90 -0.99
N PRO A 238 13.83 1.77 -0.96
CA PRO A 238 13.20 0.54 -1.38
C PRO A 238 13.51 0.25 -2.85
N HIS A 239 13.48 -1.02 -3.20
CA HIS A 239 13.44 -1.50 -4.56
C HIS A 239 12.26 -2.48 -4.66
N TYR A 240 11.14 -2.00 -5.20
CA TYR A 240 9.86 -2.71 -5.19
C TYR A 240 9.72 -3.76 -6.31
N ALA A 241 10.83 -4.23 -6.85
CA ALA A 241 10.89 -5.17 -7.96
C ALA A 241 12.14 -6.06 -7.93
N VAL A 242 12.26 -6.92 -8.93
CA VAL A 242 13.47 -7.68 -9.24
C VAL A 242 13.97 -7.23 -10.61
N ASP A 243 15.26 -6.91 -10.70
CA ASP A 243 15.89 -6.55 -11.96
C ASP A 243 16.53 -7.78 -12.59
N TYR A 244 16.08 -8.11 -13.80
CA TYR A 244 16.63 -9.15 -14.64
C TYR A 244 17.52 -8.51 -15.71
N ALA A 245 18.83 -8.60 -15.55
CA ALA A 245 19.78 -8.15 -16.55
C ALA A 245 19.76 -9.09 -17.77
N ALA A 246 19.48 -8.51 -18.95
CA ALA A 246 19.40 -9.24 -20.20
C ALA A 246 19.67 -8.29 -21.38
N PRO A 247 20.23 -8.78 -22.50
CA PRO A 247 20.47 -7.96 -23.68
C PRO A 247 19.20 -7.26 -24.18
N LYS A 248 19.35 -6.04 -24.72
CA LYS A 248 18.26 -5.33 -25.40
C LYS A 248 17.67 -6.21 -26.51
N GLY A 249 16.35 -6.28 -26.59
CA GLY A 249 15.63 -7.11 -27.54
C GLY A 249 15.24 -8.50 -27.03
N THR A 250 15.78 -8.94 -25.88
CA THR A 250 15.44 -10.25 -25.27
C THR A 250 13.92 -10.34 -25.05
N PRO A 251 13.26 -11.45 -25.44
CA PRO A 251 11.82 -11.63 -25.21
C PRO A 251 11.42 -11.50 -23.74
N ILE A 252 10.32 -10.78 -23.50
CA ILE A 252 9.64 -10.71 -22.20
C ILE A 252 8.29 -11.41 -22.35
N VAL A 253 8.01 -12.37 -21.47
CA VAL A 253 6.74 -13.09 -21.42
C VAL A 253 5.91 -12.72 -20.19
N ALA A 254 4.58 -12.82 -20.30
CA ALA A 254 3.68 -12.68 -19.17
C ALA A 254 3.96 -13.78 -18.14
N ALA A 255 4.24 -13.38 -16.90
CA ALA A 255 4.60 -14.30 -15.82
C ALA A 255 3.40 -15.15 -15.35
N ALA A 256 2.16 -14.74 -15.64
CA ALA A 256 0.94 -15.47 -15.35
C ALA A 256 -0.23 -15.01 -16.26
N ASP A 257 -1.31 -15.80 -16.28
CA ASP A 257 -2.57 -15.44 -16.95
C ASP A 257 -3.14 -14.14 -16.37
N GLY A 258 -3.69 -13.27 -17.22
CA GLY A 258 -4.27 -12.02 -16.74
C GLY A 258 -4.80 -11.12 -17.86
N VAL A 259 -5.04 -9.86 -17.51
CA VAL A 259 -5.50 -8.81 -18.43
C VAL A 259 -4.59 -7.61 -18.31
N VAL A 260 -4.12 -7.10 -19.44
CA VAL A 260 -3.34 -5.86 -19.51
C VAL A 260 -4.19 -4.70 -19.01
N ILE A 261 -3.74 -4.03 -17.95
CA ILE A 261 -4.39 -2.84 -17.39
C ILE A 261 -3.64 -1.54 -17.70
N PHE A 262 -2.38 -1.65 -18.13
CA PHE A 262 -1.60 -0.52 -18.62
C PHE A 262 -0.61 -0.99 -19.69
N ALA A 263 -0.43 -0.21 -20.75
CA ALA A 263 0.62 -0.38 -21.75
C ALA A 263 0.99 0.99 -22.30
N GLY A 264 2.19 1.48 -21.99
CA GLY A 264 2.59 2.84 -22.36
C GLY A 264 3.84 3.31 -21.61
N LYS A 265 4.13 4.62 -21.68
CA LYS A 265 5.26 5.23 -21.00
C LYS A 265 4.84 5.81 -19.64
N ARG A 266 5.61 5.57 -18.57
CA ARG A 266 5.41 6.21 -17.26
C ARG A 266 6.74 6.57 -16.61
N GLY A 267 7.02 7.86 -16.47
CA GLY A 267 8.12 8.39 -15.67
C GLY A 267 9.44 7.63 -15.82
N GLY A 268 10.02 7.27 -14.69
CA GLY A 268 11.28 6.54 -14.58
C GLY A 268 11.25 5.12 -15.15
N TYR A 269 10.08 4.46 -15.17
CA TYR A 269 9.96 3.12 -15.78
C TYR A 269 10.14 3.11 -17.29
N GLY A 270 9.98 4.25 -17.97
CA GLY A 270 9.94 4.29 -19.43
C GLY A 270 8.74 3.52 -19.95
N ASN A 271 8.93 2.72 -21.00
CA ASN A 271 7.86 1.86 -21.52
C ASN A 271 7.62 0.70 -20.55
N LEU A 272 6.36 0.51 -20.17
CA LEU A 272 5.96 -0.59 -19.32
C LEU A 272 4.62 -1.21 -19.71
N ILE A 273 4.42 -2.43 -19.24
CA ILE A 273 3.12 -3.10 -19.22
C ILE A 273 2.78 -3.43 -17.77
N GLU A 274 1.52 -3.24 -17.38
CA GLU A 274 0.97 -3.82 -16.15
C GLU A 274 -0.11 -4.84 -16.51
N ILE A 275 -0.05 -6.01 -15.87
CA ILE A 275 -1.03 -7.08 -16.04
C ILE A 275 -1.70 -7.33 -14.69
N ARG A 276 -3.03 -7.20 -14.65
CA ARG A 276 -3.84 -7.65 -13.51
C ARG A 276 -4.08 -9.14 -13.64
N HIS A 277 -3.88 -9.84 -12.53
CA HIS A 277 -4.12 -11.26 -12.38
C HIS A 277 -5.28 -11.49 -11.41
N GLU A 278 -5.62 -12.76 -11.22
CA GLU A 278 -6.56 -13.15 -10.18
C GLU A 278 -6.02 -12.78 -8.78
N GLY A 279 -6.93 -12.57 -7.83
CA GLY A 279 -6.56 -12.34 -6.44
C GLY A 279 -5.92 -11.01 -6.13
N ASN A 280 -6.34 -9.96 -6.84
CA ASN A 280 -5.82 -8.60 -6.70
C ASN A 280 -4.29 -8.51 -6.85
N LEU A 281 -3.71 -9.46 -7.59
CA LEU A 281 -2.31 -9.45 -7.95
C LEU A 281 -2.10 -8.66 -9.25
N LYS A 282 -0.96 -8.00 -9.33
CA LYS A 282 -0.52 -7.28 -10.52
C LYS A 282 0.95 -7.50 -10.75
N THR A 283 1.35 -7.76 -11.98
CA THR A 283 2.75 -7.70 -12.39
C THR A 283 3.03 -6.44 -13.20
N LEU A 284 4.22 -5.89 -13.02
CA LEU A 284 4.72 -4.71 -13.73
C LEU A 284 6.00 -5.08 -14.48
N TYR A 285 6.08 -4.72 -15.75
CA TYR A 285 7.23 -5.01 -16.63
C TYR A 285 7.74 -3.69 -17.20
N ALA A 286 8.83 -3.14 -16.66
CA ALA A 286 9.34 -1.82 -17.03
C ALA A 286 10.64 -1.88 -17.86
N HIS A 287 11.08 -0.71 -18.30
CA HIS A 287 12.24 -0.47 -19.17
C HIS A 287 12.18 -1.19 -20.52
N MET A 288 10.98 -1.50 -21.02
CA MET A 288 10.79 -2.28 -22.24
C MET A 288 11.27 -1.51 -23.49
N ASN A 289 11.94 -2.18 -24.42
CA ASN A 289 12.28 -1.57 -25.71
C ASN A 289 11.05 -1.39 -26.59
N SER A 290 10.15 -2.38 -26.58
CA SER A 290 9.01 -2.47 -27.47
C SER A 290 7.95 -3.41 -26.89
N PHE A 291 6.69 -3.13 -27.16
CA PHE A 291 5.58 -4.05 -26.86
C PHE A 291 5.39 -5.06 -27.99
N ALA A 292 4.89 -6.25 -27.65
CA ALA A 292 4.43 -7.21 -28.66
C ALA A 292 3.18 -6.68 -29.37
N SER A 293 2.96 -7.14 -30.61
CA SER A 293 1.83 -6.68 -31.42
C SER A 293 0.48 -6.90 -30.69
N GLY A 294 -0.36 -5.88 -30.70
CA GLY A 294 -1.69 -5.92 -30.09
C GLY A 294 -1.72 -5.86 -28.55
N MET A 295 -0.59 -5.61 -27.88
CA MET A 295 -0.58 -5.33 -26.44
C MET A 295 -1.17 -3.96 -26.15
N ARG A 296 -2.38 -3.96 -25.58
CA ARG A 296 -3.15 -2.78 -25.20
C ARG A 296 -4.03 -3.08 -23.99
N VAL A 297 -4.50 -2.03 -23.32
CA VAL A 297 -5.43 -2.16 -22.19
C VAL A 297 -6.65 -3.01 -22.59
N GLY A 298 -7.04 -3.93 -21.70
CA GLY A 298 -8.13 -4.89 -21.89
C GLY A 298 -7.73 -6.18 -22.61
N LYS A 299 -6.50 -6.29 -23.15
CA LYS A 299 -6.02 -7.52 -23.78
C LYS A 299 -5.82 -8.62 -22.74
N ALA A 300 -6.52 -9.74 -22.89
CA ALA A 300 -6.21 -10.96 -22.14
C ALA A 300 -4.88 -11.57 -22.61
N VAL A 301 -4.09 -12.03 -21.66
CA VAL A 301 -2.79 -12.66 -21.89
C VAL A 301 -2.68 -13.97 -21.11
N LYS A 302 -1.98 -14.93 -21.69
CA LYS A 302 -1.67 -16.22 -21.07
C LYS A 302 -0.27 -16.25 -20.50
N ARG A 303 -0.06 -17.04 -19.44
CA ARG A 303 1.27 -17.31 -18.90
C ARG A 303 2.21 -17.80 -20.02
N GLY A 304 3.39 -17.20 -20.10
CA GLY A 304 4.38 -17.50 -21.14
C GLY A 304 4.13 -16.79 -22.47
N GLN A 305 3.03 -16.05 -22.64
CA GLN A 305 2.78 -15.28 -23.85
C GLN A 305 3.77 -14.12 -23.98
N LEU A 306 4.35 -13.94 -25.17
CA LEU A 306 5.19 -12.79 -25.49
C LEU A 306 4.42 -11.47 -25.33
N ILE A 307 4.93 -10.58 -24.49
CA ILE A 307 4.34 -9.25 -24.25
C ILE A 307 5.24 -8.10 -24.69
N GLY A 308 6.51 -8.36 -24.93
CA GLY A 308 7.42 -7.37 -25.49
C GLY A 308 8.88 -7.79 -25.40
N ARG A 309 9.78 -6.81 -25.36
CA ARG A 309 11.22 -7.03 -25.38
C ARG A 309 11.96 -6.15 -24.40
N VAL A 310 13.01 -6.69 -23.78
CA VAL A 310 13.91 -5.99 -22.87
C VAL A 310 14.50 -4.76 -23.54
N GLY A 311 14.60 -3.68 -22.80
CA GLY A 311 15.20 -2.44 -23.25
C GLY A 311 15.95 -1.73 -22.14
N SER A 312 16.08 -0.43 -22.30
CA SER A 312 16.68 0.47 -21.32
C SER A 312 15.97 1.84 -21.41
N THR A 313 14.66 1.82 -21.65
CA THR A 313 13.87 3.06 -21.75
C THR A 313 13.56 3.61 -20.36
N GLY A 314 13.35 4.92 -20.26
CA GLY A 314 13.17 5.57 -18.97
C GLY A 314 14.52 5.75 -18.30
N LEU A 315 14.57 5.54 -16.99
CA LEU A 315 15.77 5.70 -16.19
C LEU A 315 16.34 4.32 -15.90
N SER A 316 17.33 3.96 -16.69
CA SER A 316 17.92 2.64 -16.70
C SER A 316 19.42 2.81 -16.92
N THR A 317 20.24 2.16 -16.11
CA THR A 317 21.71 2.23 -16.22
C THR A 317 22.26 1.28 -17.29
N GLY A 318 21.42 0.40 -17.83
CA GLY A 318 21.75 -0.53 -18.90
C GLY A 318 20.59 -1.51 -19.15
N PRO A 319 20.64 -2.32 -20.21
CA PRO A 319 19.53 -3.21 -20.57
C PRO A 319 19.15 -4.20 -19.47
N HIS A 320 17.91 -4.09 -18.98
CA HIS A 320 17.32 -5.00 -17.99
C HIS A 320 15.79 -4.92 -18.02
N LEU A 321 15.13 -5.91 -17.42
CA LEU A 321 13.71 -5.85 -17.06
C LEU A 321 13.58 -5.58 -15.57
N HIS A 322 12.93 -4.47 -15.21
CA HIS A 322 12.43 -4.23 -13.86
C HIS A 322 11.06 -4.91 -13.72
N PHE A 323 10.99 -5.95 -12.88
CA PHE A 323 9.82 -6.81 -12.72
C PHE A 323 9.21 -6.68 -11.31
N GLY A 324 8.08 -5.98 -11.22
CA GLY A 324 7.34 -5.78 -9.97
C GLY A 324 6.21 -6.78 -9.80
N LEU A 325 5.91 -7.14 -8.54
CA LEU A 325 4.73 -7.90 -8.15
C LEU A 325 4.03 -7.12 -7.03
N TYR A 326 2.73 -6.89 -7.18
CA TYR A 326 1.93 -6.13 -6.23
C TYR A 326 0.71 -6.95 -5.83
N ARG A 327 0.31 -6.83 -4.56
CA ARG A 327 -0.98 -7.31 -4.04
C ARG A 327 -1.71 -6.14 -3.41
N ASN A 328 -2.94 -5.87 -3.84
CA ASN A 328 -3.70 -4.71 -3.34
C ASN A 328 -2.89 -3.39 -3.45
N ASN A 329 -2.14 -3.22 -4.54
CA ASN A 329 -1.18 -2.12 -4.79
C ASN A 329 0.02 -2.04 -3.81
N VAL A 330 0.17 -2.99 -2.90
CA VAL A 330 1.35 -3.12 -2.04
C VAL A 330 2.40 -3.98 -2.74
N PRO A 331 3.65 -3.50 -2.88
CA PRO A 331 4.72 -4.25 -3.51
C PRO A 331 5.12 -5.46 -2.64
N ILE A 332 5.25 -6.63 -3.26
CA ILE A 332 5.67 -7.88 -2.62
C ILE A 332 6.80 -8.52 -3.43
N ASN A 333 7.65 -9.32 -2.78
CA ASN A 333 8.80 -9.93 -3.45
C ASN A 333 8.34 -10.91 -4.56
N PRO A 334 8.63 -10.63 -5.85
CA PRO A 334 8.24 -11.52 -6.95
C PRO A 334 8.83 -12.93 -6.82
N LEU A 335 10.05 -13.05 -6.27
CA LEU A 335 10.75 -14.34 -6.14
C LEU A 335 10.07 -15.31 -5.16
N SER A 336 9.21 -14.80 -4.27
CA SER A 336 8.36 -15.60 -3.39
C SER A 336 7.39 -16.49 -4.17
N SER A 337 7.00 -16.03 -5.37
CA SER A 337 5.94 -16.60 -6.19
C SER A 337 6.47 -17.32 -7.44
N VAL A 338 7.78 -17.24 -7.73
CA VAL A 338 8.41 -17.87 -8.90
C VAL A 338 8.84 -19.32 -8.63
N LYS A 339 8.96 -19.74 -7.37
CA LYS A 339 9.35 -21.11 -7.01
C LYS A 339 8.14 -22.04 -6.97
N ALA A 340 8.32 -23.27 -7.43
CA ALA A 340 7.46 -24.40 -7.08
C ALA A 340 7.66 -24.70 -5.59
N VAL A 341 7.09 -23.88 -4.72
CA VAL A 341 7.12 -24.15 -3.28
C VAL A 341 6.28 -25.41 -3.05
N SER A 342 6.79 -26.31 -2.23
CA SER A 342 5.99 -27.41 -1.68
C SER A 342 4.63 -26.85 -1.27
N LYS A 343 3.55 -27.52 -1.68
CA LYS A 343 2.20 -27.16 -1.26
C LYS A 343 2.02 -27.27 0.26
N GLU A 344 2.99 -27.82 0.99
CA GLU A 344 2.93 -27.99 2.43
C GLU A 344 4.25 -27.53 3.10
N LEU A 345 4.14 -26.83 4.21
CA LEU A 345 5.26 -26.42 5.05
C LEU A 345 5.94 -27.64 5.67
N GLN A 346 7.26 -27.55 5.91
CA GLN A 346 8.06 -28.63 6.49
C GLN A 346 9.09 -28.09 7.49
N GLY A 347 9.57 -28.96 8.37
CA GLY A 347 10.60 -28.64 9.36
C GLY A 347 10.23 -27.43 10.24
N LYS A 348 11.23 -26.57 10.49
CA LYS A 348 11.10 -25.38 11.36
C LYS A 348 9.99 -24.40 10.91
N ASP A 349 9.75 -24.29 9.61
CA ASP A 349 8.67 -23.44 9.09
C ASP A 349 7.30 -23.99 9.49
N LYS A 350 7.11 -25.32 9.47
CA LYS A 350 5.86 -25.96 9.93
C LYS A 350 5.67 -25.80 11.44
N GLU A 351 6.72 -25.96 12.23
CA GLU A 351 6.67 -25.77 13.68
C GLU A 351 6.28 -24.34 14.06
N THR A 352 6.95 -23.35 13.45
CA THR A 352 6.65 -21.92 13.67
C THR A 352 5.23 -21.58 13.22
N PHE A 353 4.78 -22.16 12.10
CA PHE A 353 3.43 -21.99 11.60
C PHE A 353 2.37 -22.56 12.55
N ILE A 354 2.58 -23.77 13.08
CA ILE A 354 1.64 -24.39 14.02
C ILE A 354 1.48 -23.50 15.26
N GLU A 355 2.57 -22.92 15.77
CA GLU A 355 2.49 -22.01 16.92
C GLU A 355 1.71 -20.73 16.60
N LEU A 356 1.90 -20.17 15.40
CA LEU A 356 1.09 -19.06 14.89
C LEU A 356 -0.40 -19.42 14.84
N THR A 357 -0.76 -20.65 14.41
CA THR A 357 -2.17 -21.07 14.36
C THR A 357 -2.79 -21.11 15.75
N LYS A 358 -2.05 -21.61 16.76
CA LYS A 358 -2.53 -21.66 18.15
C LYS A 358 -2.77 -20.28 18.72
N GLN A 359 -1.96 -19.29 18.33
CA GLN A 359 -2.15 -17.90 18.75
C GLN A 359 -3.50 -17.34 18.26
N PHE A 360 -3.86 -17.57 17.00
CA PHE A 360 -5.07 -16.98 16.42
C PHE A 360 -6.35 -17.79 16.63
N MET A 361 -6.24 -19.11 16.84
CA MET A 361 -7.37 -20.02 16.87
C MET A 361 -8.43 -19.67 17.94
N PRO A 362 -8.07 -19.33 19.19
CA PRO A 362 -9.06 -18.95 20.21
C PRO A 362 -9.86 -17.71 19.81
N TYR A 363 -9.19 -16.68 19.30
CA TYR A 363 -9.83 -15.44 18.85
C TYR A 363 -10.79 -15.67 17.67
N LEU A 364 -10.41 -16.53 16.72
CA LEU A 364 -11.30 -16.89 15.61
C LEU A 364 -12.52 -17.69 16.09
N GLN A 365 -12.34 -18.63 17.01
CA GLN A 365 -13.44 -19.43 17.56
C GLN A 365 -14.41 -18.57 18.36
N GLU A 366 -13.90 -17.67 19.20
CA GLU A 366 -14.71 -16.71 19.94
C GLU A 366 -15.49 -15.79 19.00
N ALA A 367 -14.82 -15.21 18.00
CA ALA A 367 -15.46 -14.36 17.01
C ALA A 367 -16.54 -15.11 16.22
N LEU A 368 -16.32 -16.37 15.88
CA LEU A 368 -17.27 -17.17 15.10
C LEU A 368 -18.60 -17.41 15.83
N VAL A 369 -18.62 -17.42 17.17
CA VAL A 369 -19.84 -17.70 17.96
C VAL A 369 -20.60 -16.45 18.41
N GLN A 370 -20.04 -15.24 18.30
CA GLN A 370 -20.70 -13.99 18.72
C GLN A 370 -22.08 -13.81 18.06
N SER A 371 -23.13 -13.37 18.73
CA SER A 371 -24.47 -13.31 18.09
C SER A 371 -24.66 -12.12 17.12
N VAL A 372 -23.77 -11.14 17.14
CA VAL A 372 -23.90 -9.86 16.43
C VAL A 372 -22.76 -9.69 15.44
N ASN A 373 -23.04 -9.05 14.31
CA ASN A 373 -22.02 -8.67 13.34
C ASN A 373 -21.22 -7.49 13.88
N THR A 374 -19.92 -7.67 14.12
CA THR A 374 -19.08 -6.68 14.81
C THR A 374 -17.71 -6.52 14.13
N ILE A 375 -17.20 -5.29 14.13
CA ILE A 375 -15.76 -5.03 13.92
C ILE A 375 -15.21 -4.59 15.27
N THR A 376 -14.41 -5.46 15.89
CA THR A 376 -13.80 -5.17 17.20
C THR A 376 -12.32 -4.87 17.01
N PRO A 377 -11.85 -3.65 17.27
CA PRO A 377 -10.42 -3.35 17.31
C PRO A 377 -9.73 -4.02 18.50
N SER A 378 -8.43 -4.32 18.37
CA SER A 378 -7.58 -4.66 19.51
C SER A 378 -7.53 -3.49 20.49
N THR A 379 -7.44 -3.82 21.78
CA THR A 379 -7.46 -2.86 22.90
C THR A 379 -6.34 -1.83 22.80
N GLU A 380 -5.19 -2.20 22.24
CA GLU A 380 -4.08 -1.27 21.97
C GLU A 380 -3.71 -1.27 20.48
N PRO A 381 -3.53 -0.08 19.88
CA PRO A 381 -2.90 0.03 18.57
C PRO A 381 -1.41 -0.31 18.68
N ASN A 382 -0.90 -1.07 17.71
CA ASN A 382 0.53 -1.25 17.52
C ASN A 382 1.10 0.08 16.99
N LEU A 383 1.59 0.90 17.91
CA LEU A 383 2.38 2.07 17.56
C LEU A 383 3.69 1.61 16.90
N PRO A 384 4.22 2.37 15.93
CA PRO A 384 5.57 2.12 15.45
C PRO A 384 6.52 2.15 16.66
N ASP A 385 7.35 1.12 16.78
CA ASP A 385 8.25 0.85 17.90
C ASP A 385 8.95 2.13 18.39
N ASN A 386 8.53 2.66 19.55
CA ASN A 386 8.93 3.97 20.08
C ASN A 386 10.15 3.86 21.02
N THR A 387 11.03 2.89 20.75
CA THR A 387 12.33 2.75 21.43
C THR A 387 13.36 3.78 20.96
N ASP A 388 13.03 4.63 19.98
CA ASP A 388 13.87 5.76 19.57
C ASP A 388 13.40 7.06 20.24
N SER A 389 14.16 7.47 21.25
CA SER A 389 14.01 8.69 22.06
C SER A 389 14.17 10.02 21.30
N THR A 390 13.97 10.05 19.99
CA THR A 390 14.24 11.22 19.13
C THR A 390 12.99 11.85 18.52
N GLY A 391 11.79 11.29 18.77
CA GLY A 391 10.52 11.98 18.52
C GLY A 391 10.42 13.34 19.24
N ALA A 392 11.16 13.51 20.34
CA ALA A 392 11.28 14.78 21.05
C ALA A 392 12.12 15.84 20.30
N ASN A 393 13.00 15.46 19.37
CA ASN A 393 13.87 16.40 18.66
C ASN A 393 13.29 16.90 17.32
N SER A 394 12.46 16.10 16.64
CA SER A 394 11.71 16.60 15.45
C SER A 394 10.56 17.54 15.84
N MET A 395 10.05 17.42 17.08
CA MET A 395 9.15 18.44 17.65
C MET A 395 9.88 19.70 18.13
N LYS A 396 11.19 19.63 18.44
CA LYS A 396 11.98 20.81 18.80
C LYS A 396 12.28 21.71 17.60
N GLU A 397 12.56 21.14 16.43
CA GLU A 397 12.71 21.93 15.19
C GLU A 397 11.37 22.48 14.67
N ALA A 398 10.24 21.85 15.02
CA ALA A 398 8.90 22.40 14.76
C ALA A 398 8.48 23.49 15.77
N GLN A 399 9.13 23.55 16.95
CA GLN A 399 8.88 24.55 17.99
C GLN A 399 9.60 25.89 17.75
N ASP A 400 10.65 25.92 16.92
CA ASP A 400 11.39 27.15 16.60
C ASP A 400 10.78 27.98 15.46
N ILE A 401 9.66 27.53 14.87
CA ILE A 401 8.81 28.37 14.02
C ILE A 401 7.69 28.92 14.90
N LYS A 402 7.94 30.09 15.49
CA LYS A 402 7.03 30.82 16.40
C LYS A 402 5.55 30.73 16.02
N GLY A 403 4.75 30.19 16.95
CA GLY A 403 3.42 30.73 17.25
C GLY A 403 2.20 29.87 16.93
N ILE A 404 2.13 28.61 17.37
CA ILE A 404 0.85 27.90 17.55
C ILE A 404 0.89 27.13 18.88
N ASP A 405 0.14 27.61 19.87
CA ASP A 405 -0.05 26.97 21.18
C ASP A 405 -1.10 25.85 21.02
N ILE A 406 -0.66 24.59 21.09
CA ILE A 406 -1.55 23.41 21.01
C ILE A 406 -1.84 22.96 22.45
N LYS A 407 -2.85 23.56 23.07
CA LYS A 407 -3.37 23.10 24.37
C LYS A 407 -4.80 22.53 24.35
N ASP A 408 -5.51 22.56 23.22
CA ASP A 408 -6.93 22.15 23.19
C ASP A 408 -7.22 20.75 22.62
N THR A 409 -6.23 19.89 22.41
CA THR A 409 -6.47 18.52 21.90
C THR A 409 -6.61 17.43 22.97
N GLN A 410 -6.62 17.77 24.26
CA GLN A 410 -6.84 16.77 25.33
C GLN A 410 -8.29 16.59 25.77
N GLU A 411 -9.24 17.45 25.35
CA GLU A 411 -10.67 17.30 25.74
C GLU A 411 -11.56 16.59 24.71
N ALA A 412 -11.03 16.16 23.56
CA ALA A 412 -11.83 15.44 22.54
C ALA A 412 -11.80 13.91 22.67
N GLN A 413 -11.23 13.34 23.74
CA GLN A 413 -11.12 11.89 23.95
C GLN A 413 -12.26 11.24 24.75
N SER A 414 -13.31 11.97 25.14
CA SER A 414 -14.38 11.43 26.00
C SER A 414 -15.77 11.26 25.37
N ALA A 415 -15.94 11.40 24.05
CA ALA A 415 -17.25 11.24 23.41
C ALA A 415 -17.21 10.34 22.17
N ALA A 416 -17.14 9.03 22.38
CA ALA A 416 -17.56 8.05 21.38
C ALA A 416 -19.08 7.79 21.54
N PRO A 417 -19.92 8.02 20.52
CA PRO A 417 -21.31 7.61 20.59
C PRO A 417 -21.40 6.09 20.44
N GLN A 418 -22.03 5.43 21.42
CA GLN A 418 -22.55 4.07 21.25
C GLN A 418 -23.60 4.10 20.14
N ALA A 419 -23.21 3.67 18.94
CA ALA A 419 -24.16 3.34 17.90
C ALA A 419 -24.69 1.94 18.18
N THR A 420 -25.89 1.86 18.75
CA THR A 420 -26.71 0.65 18.74
C THR A 420 -27.23 0.45 17.32
N LEU A 421 -26.97 -0.71 16.71
CA LEU A 421 -27.70 -1.23 15.56
C LEU A 421 -28.35 -2.56 15.93
#